data_AF-A0A7S0FI93-F1
#
_entry.id   AF-A0A7S0FI93-F1
#
_cell.length_a   1.000
_cell.length_b   1.000
_cell.length_c   1.000
_cell.angle_alpha   90.00
_cell.angle_beta   90.00
_cell.angle_gamma   90.00
#
_symmetry.space_group_name_H-M   'P 1'
#
loop_
_entity.id
_entity.type
_entity.pdbx_description
1 polymer ?
#
loop_
_entity_poly.entity_id
_entity_poly.type
_entity_poly.pdbx_seq_one_letter_code
_entity_poly.pdbx_strand_id
1 'polypeptide(L)'
;MFDEDDSGTIDRDELRKLLEQIEPSVTEDDIKEAMDAMYKEGDPDQITFDEFAEWYFHSLIYEHQKKLAEEELADVWYENLIPPRGDGCGAWIKYIILLPIVATLTFTIPDVSRPGCGKWCYFSFVTSIVWIGVYSFLMVEWTEVIGNTLGIPSVVMGLTFLAAGTSVPDLLSSVIVARKGQGDMAVSSSIGSNIFDILVGLPVPWIIYSAAKRNAVIIGAENIWISIFVLLAMLVMIVIVIHCQGWRLTKMTGLIMFFFYIIFLVQAIVLELPFVTCISER
;
A
#
# COMPACT_ATOMS: atom_id res chain seq x y z
N MET A 1 -2.34 21.15 8.68
CA MET A 1 -1.55 21.31 7.43
C MET A 1 -2.17 22.34 6.50
N PHE A 2 -3.48 22.60 6.58
CA PHE A 2 -4.14 23.69 5.83
C PHE A 2 -4.24 24.99 6.62
N ASP A 3 -4.54 24.86 7.91
CA ASP A 3 -4.49 25.93 8.91
C ASP A 3 -3.05 25.96 9.49
N GLU A 4 -2.30 27.03 9.18
CA GLU A 4 -0.94 27.29 9.66
C GLU A 4 -0.92 28.01 11.02
N ASP A 5 -2.00 28.72 11.36
CA ASP A 5 -2.08 29.53 12.57
C ASP A 5 -2.92 28.89 13.70
N ASP A 6 -3.47 27.70 13.46
CA ASP A 6 -4.32 26.89 14.35
C ASP A 6 -5.60 27.65 14.78
N SER A 7 -6.10 28.53 13.91
CA SER A 7 -7.28 29.37 14.14
C SER A 7 -8.61 28.61 14.02
N GLY A 8 -8.60 27.46 13.34
CA GLY A 8 -9.78 26.66 13.03
C GLY A 8 -10.58 27.16 11.83
N THR A 9 -10.10 28.19 11.13
CA THR A 9 -10.66 28.72 9.88
C THR A 9 -9.57 28.79 8.80
N ILE A 10 -9.98 28.93 7.54
CA ILE A 10 -9.08 29.07 6.39
C ILE A 10 -9.15 30.51 5.93
N ASP A 11 -8.01 31.20 5.96
CA ASP A 11 -7.90 32.57 5.46
C ASP A 11 -7.55 32.62 3.97
N ARG A 12 -7.52 33.85 3.42
CA ARG A 12 -7.24 34.08 1.99
C ARG A 12 -5.82 33.67 1.58
N ASP A 13 -4.84 33.82 2.46
CA ASP A 13 -3.44 33.52 2.19
C ASP A 13 -3.20 31.99 2.24
N GLU A 14 -3.88 31.29 3.14
CA GLU A 14 -3.90 29.83 3.23
C GLU A 14 -4.62 29.20 2.04
N LEU A 15 -5.78 29.75 1.65
CA LEU A 15 -6.49 29.32 0.45
C LEU A 15 -5.66 29.57 -0.82
N ARG A 16 -4.98 30.72 -0.90
CA ARG A 16 -4.04 31.03 -1.99
C ARG A 16 -2.96 29.97 -2.11
N LYS A 17 -2.27 29.64 -1.01
CA LYS A 17 -1.24 28.60 -1.01
C LYS A 17 -1.80 27.25 -1.47
N LEU A 18 -3.03 26.91 -1.07
CA LEU A 18 -3.71 25.70 -1.50
C LEU A 18 -3.98 25.67 -3.01
N LEU A 19 -4.53 26.76 -3.54
CA LEU A 19 -4.83 26.86 -4.97
C LEU A 19 -3.56 26.91 -5.82
N GLU A 20 -2.51 27.60 -5.35
CA GLU A 20 -1.20 27.65 -6.02
C GLU A 20 -0.50 26.27 -6.09
N GLN A 21 -0.76 25.36 -5.13
CA GLN A 21 -0.27 23.98 -5.20
C GLN A 21 -0.95 23.17 -6.31
N ILE A 22 -2.18 23.52 -6.67
CA ILE A 22 -2.96 22.84 -7.71
C ILE A 22 -2.66 23.47 -9.08
N GLU A 23 -2.70 24.79 -9.15
CA GLU A 23 -2.48 25.55 -10.38
C GLU A 23 -1.57 26.77 -10.09
N PRO A 24 -0.32 26.77 -10.58
CA PRO A 24 0.64 27.84 -10.28
C PRO A 24 0.26 29.24 -10.80
N SER A 25 -0.81 29.37 -11.58
CA SER A 25 -1.25 30.62 -12.23
C SER A 25 -2.48 31.28 -11.60
N VAL A 26 -2.86 30.88 -10.39
CA VAL A 26 -4.01 31.44 -9.67
C VAL A 26 -3.86 32.95 -9.43
N THR A 27 -4.89 33.71 -9.78
CA THR A 27 -4.95 35.16 -9.59
C THR A 27 -5.72 35.56 -8.32
N GLU A 28 -5.54 36.81 -7.87
CA GLU A 28 -6.31 37.37 -6.73
C GLU A 28 -7.83 37.32 -6.95
N ASP A 29 -8.26 37.48 -8.21
CA ASP A 29 -9.67 37.44 -8.56
C ASP A 29 -10.25 36.02 -8.41
N ASP A 30 -9.47 34.99 -8.76
CA ASP A 30 -9.87 33.58 -8.59
C ASP A 30 -10.00 33.20 -7.11
N ILE A 31 -9.08 33.69 -6.26
CA ILE A 31 -9.12 33.47 -4.80
C ILE A 31 -10.37 34.14 -4.22
N LYS A 32 -10.67 35.37 -4.66
CA LYS A 32 -11.84 36.09 -4.20
C LYS A 32 -13.13 35.40 -4.62
N GLU A 33 -13.21 34.93 -5.86
CA GLU A 33 -14.37 34.18 -6.36
C GLU A 33 -14.54 32.85 -5.62
N ALA A 34 -13.45 32.17 -5.29
CA ALA A 34 -13.48 30.95 -4.48
C ALA A 34 -13.96 31.23 -3.04
N MET A 35 -13.46 32.28 -2.39
CA MET A 35 -13.91 32.70 -1.05
C MET A 35 -15.41 33.03 -1.04
N ASP A 36 -15.87 33.82 -2.02
CA ASP A 36 -17.28 34.19 -2.16
C ASP A 36 -18.17 32.96 -2.45
N ALA A 37 -17.65 31.97 -3.18
CA ALA A 37 -18.36 30.73 -3.46
C ALA A 37 -18.43 29.76 -2.25
N MET A 38 -17.48 29.87 -1.32
CA MET A 38 -17.43 29.06 -0.09
C MET A 38 -18.24 29.66 1.05
N TYR A 39 -18.27 30.99 1.14
CA TYR A 39 -18.91 31.70 2.24
C TYR A 39 -20.41 31.40 2.37
N LYS A 40 -20.85 31.08 3.58
CA LYS A 40 -22.28 30.96 3.91
C LYS A 40 -22.69 31.87 5.07
N GLU A 41 -22.00 31.79 6.20
CA GLU A 41 -22.35 32.56 7.41
C GLU A 41 -21.10 33.01 8.20
N GLY A 42 -21.10 34.23 8.72
CA GLY A 42 -20.02 34.74 9.57
C GLY A 42 -19.16 35.79 8.88
N ASP A 43 -17.83 35.71 9.06
CA ASP A 43 -16.86 36.65 8.48
C ASP A 43 -16.46 36.21 7.05
N PRO A 44 -16.66 37.04 6.01
CA PRO A 44 -16.34 36.68 4.62
C PRO A 44 -14.85 36.38 4.36
N ASP A 45 -13.95 36.91 5.20
CA ASP A 45 -12.51 36.70 5.03
C ASP A 45 -12.00 35.45 5.79
N GLN A 46 -12.88 34.71 6.49
CA GLN A 46 -12.54 33.49 7.23
C GLN A 46 -13.54 32.37 6.93
N ILE A 47 -13.09 31.34 6.19
CA ILE A 47 -13.93 30.21 5.82
C ILE A 47 -13.79 29.10 6.86
N THR A 48 -14.90 28.59 7.37
CA THR A 48 -14.86 27.43 8.27
C THR A 48 -14.53 26.15 7.50
N PHE A 49 -13.95 25.15 8.19
CA PHE A 49 -13.64 23.86 7.57
C PHE A 49 -14.88 23.16 6.99
N ASP A 50 -16.06 23.34 7.58
CA ASP A 50 -17.31 22.76 7.09
C ASP A 50 -17.76 23.41 5.77
N GLU A 51 -17.67 24.74 5.68
CA GLU A 51 -17.95 25.50 4.45
C GLU A 51 -16.98 25.13 3.33
N PHE A 52 -15.69 25.05 3.64
CA PHE A 52 -14.66 24.60 2.71
C PHE A 52 -14.93 23.16 2.24
N ALA A 53 -15.23 22.24 3.17
CA ALA A 53 -15.48 20.84 2.83
C ALA A 53 -16.69 20.70 1.91
N GLU A 54 -17.78 21.41 2.21
CA GLU A 54 -18.99 21.36 1.39
C GLU A 54 -18.75 21.91 -0.02
N TRP A 55 -18.08 23.06 -0.13
CA TRP A 55 -17.68 23.61 -1.43
C TRP A 55 -16.74 22.68 -2.17
N TYR A 56 -15.73 22.12 -1.48
CA TYR A 56 -14.75 21.22 -2.07
C TYR A 56 -15.43 20.00 -2.70
N PHE A 57 -16.31 19.31 -1.98
CA PHE A 57 -17.04 18.15 -2.50
C PHE A 57 -17.98 18.48 -3.66
N HIS A 58 -18.41 19.75 -3.79
CA HIS A 58 -19.21 20.23 -4.91
C HIS A 58 -18.41 20.92 -6.03
N SER A 59 -17.11 21.13 -5.84
CA SER A 59 -16.24 21.85 -6.77
C SER A 59 -15.87 20.99 -7.98
N LEU A 60 -15.60 21.65 -9.11
CA LEU A 60 -15.00 21.03 -10.30
C LEU A 60 -13.63 20.40 -10.00
N ILE A 61 -12.92 20.89 -8.98
CA ILE A 61 -11.63 20.37 -8.55
C ILE A 61 -11.78 18.94 -8.03
N TYR A 62 -12.77 18.69 -7.16
CA TYR A 62 -13.05 17.35 -6.65
C TYR A 62 -13.46 16.38 -7.77
N GLU A 63 -14.32 16.82 -8.68
CA GLU A 63 -14.71 16.00 -9.84
C GLU A 63 -13.51 15.67 -10.75
N HIS A 64 -12.61 16.63 -10.98
CA HIS A 64 -11.40 16.41 -11.78
C HIS A 64 -10.43 15.45 -11.11
N GLN A 65 -10.16 15.62 -9.82
CA GLN A 65 -9.31 14.72 -9.03
C GLN A 65 -9.88 13.30 -8.99
N LYS A 66 -11.20 13.18 -8.82
CA LYS A 66 -11.91 11.91 -8.86
C LYS A 66 -11.77 11.25 -10.23
N LYS A 67 -11.96 12.00 -11.33
CA LYS A 67 -11.77 11.48 -12.70
C LYS A 67 -10.35 11.00 -12.96
N LEU A 68 -9.33 11.77 -12.56
CA LEU A 68 -7.93 11.38 -12.74
C LEU A 68 -7.62 10.07 -11.99
N ALA A 69 -8.10 9.93 -10.76
CA ALA A 69 -7.94 8.70 -9.99
C ALA A 69 -8.70 7.51 -10.61
N GLU A 70 -9.90 7.76 -11.14
CA GLU A 70 -10.71 6.74 -11.84
C GLU A 70 -10.07 6.32 -13.18
N GLU A 71 -9.51 7.25 -13.95
CA GLU A 71 -8.81 7.00 -15.21
C GLU A 71 -7.49 6.23 -15.00
N GLU A 72 -6.66 6.64 -14.03
CA GLU A 72 -5.43 5.92 -13.66
C GLU A 72 -5.73 4.46 -13.26
N LEU A 73 -6.78 4.24 -12.48
CA LEU A 73 -7.17 2.90 -12.04
C LEU A 73 -7.78 2.10 -13.20
N ALA A 74 -8.65 2.73 -14.00
CA ALA A 74 -9.31 2.09 -15.13
C ALA A 74 -8.32 1.64 -16.21
N ASP A 75 -7.33 2.47 -16.57
CA ASP A 75 -6.35 2.11 -17.59
C ASP A 75 -5.58 0.84 -17.22
N VAL A 76 -5.15 0.71 -15.96
CA VAL A 76 -4.42 -0.48 -15.48
C VAL A 76 -5.26 -1.76 -15.59
N TRP A 77 -6.56 -1.70 -15.30
CA TRP A 77 -7.42 -2.89 -15.37
C TRP A 77 -7.89 -3.19 -16.80
N TYR A 78 -8.33 -2.18 -17.55
CA TYR A 78 -8.85 -2.35 -18.91
C TYR A 78 -7.74 -2.74 -19.90
N GLU A 79 -6.51 -2.24 -19.76
CA GLU A 79 -5.38 -2.69 -20.60
C GLU A 79 -5.16 -4.21 -20.49
N ASN A 80 -5.37 -4.80 -19.31
CA ASN A 80 -5.19 -6.24 -19.11
C ASN A 80 -6.33 -7.09 -19.70
N LEU A 81 -7.49 -6.51 -20.02
CA LEU A 81 -8.61 -7.22 -20.69
C LEU A 81 -8.54 -7.14 -22.23
N ILE A 82 -7.85 -6.16 -22.78
CA ILE A 82 -7.78 -5.93 -24.23
C ILE A 82 -6.67 -6.81 -24.83
N PRO A 83 -6.96 -7.59 -25.91
CA PRO A 83 -5.92 -8.37 -26.55
C PRO A 83 -4.85 -7.43 -27.14
N PRO A 84 -3.55 -7.65 -26.87
CA PRO A 84 -2.48 -6.76 -27.32
C PRO A 84 -2.29 -6.91 -28.84
N ARG A 85 -3.00 -6.08 -29.61
CA ARG A 85 -2.98 -6.07 -31.08
C ARG A 85 -1.80 -5.22 -31.55
N GLY A 86 -0.71 -5.88 -31.93
CA GLY A 86 0.49 -5.23 -32.47
C GLY A 86 1.73 -5.34 -31.59
N ASP A 87 1.59 -5.85 -30.36
CA ASP A 87 2.72 -6.10 -29.47
C ASP A 87 3.39 -7.46 -29.72
N GLY A 88 4.63 -7.59 -29.22
CA GLY A 88 5.40 -8.82 -29.35
C GLY A 88 4.80 -10.01 -28.59
N CYS A 89 5.33 -11.22 -28.86
CA CYS A 89 4.87 -12.47 -28.26
C CYS A 89 4.77 -12.45 -26.72
N GLY A 90 5.61 -11.67 -26.05
CA GLY A 90 5.58 -11.53 -24.59
C GLY A 90 4.28 -10.92 -24.06
N ALA A 91 3.66 -9.97 -24.78
CA ALA A 91 2.39 -9.37 -24.37
C ALA A 91 1.24 -10.38 -24.48
N TRP A 92 1.24 -11.19 -25.54
CA TRP A 92 0.28 -12.28 -25.71
C TRP A 92 0.38 -13.36 -24.63
N ILE A 93 1.59 -13.73 -24.21
CA ILE A 93 1.78 -14.68 -23.11
C ILE A 93 1.20 -14.12 -21.81
N LYS A 94 1.52 -12.86 -21.47
CA LYS A 94 0.94 -12.19 -20.29
C LYS A 94 -0.58 -12.18 -20.36
N TYR A 95 -1.14 -11.76 -21.50
CA TYR A 95 -2.59 -11.71 -21.71
C TYR A 95 -3.25 -13.08 -21.48
N ILE A 96 -2.73 -14.15 -22.09
CA ILE A 96 -3.30 -15.50 -21.95
C ILE A 96 -3.26 -15.98 -20.49
N ILE A 97 -2.20 -15.67 -19.75
CA ILE A 97 -2.06 -16.05 -18.33
C ILE A 97 -2.99 -15.24 -17.43
N LEU A 98 -3.10 -13.93 -17.66
CA LEU A 98 -3.89 -13.00 -16.83
C LEU A 98 -5.40 -13.10 -17.13
N LEU A 99 -5.77 -13.38 -18.37
CA LEU A 99 -7.17 -13.42 -18.82
C LEU A 99 -8.08 -14.30 -17.96
N PRO A 100 -7.76 -15.56 -17.61
CA PRO A 100 -8.65 -16.35 -16.75
C PRO A 100 -8.87 -15.69 -15.38
N ILE A 101 -7.81 -15.16 -14.77
CA ILE A 101 -7.87 -14.50 -13.46
C ILE A 101 -8.76 -13.25 -13.56
N VAL A 102 -8.44 -12.37 -14.50
CA VAL A 102 -9.16 -11.11 -14.69
C VAL A 102 -10.62 -11.38 -15.09
N ALA A 103 -10.89 -12.33 -15.99
CA ALA A 103 -12.24 -12.69 -16.39
C ALA A 103 -13.07 -13.22 -15.22
N THR A 104 -12.49 -14.06 -14.34
CA THR A 104 -13.22 -14.51 -13.14
C THR A 104 -13.55 -13.35 -12.20
N LEU A 105 -12.62 -12.41 -11.99
CA LEU A 105 -12.86 -11.24 -11.15
C LEU A 105 -13.88 -10.29 -11.75
N THR A 106 -13.79 -9.99 -13.04
CA THR A 106 -14.76 -9.12 -13.73
C THR A 106 -16.17 -9.74 -13.76
N PHE A 107 -16.29 -11.07 -13.84
CA PHE A 107 -17.60 -11.72 -13.83
C PHE A 107 -18.23 -11.79 -12.43
N THR A 108 -17.42 -11.85 -11.38
CA THR A 108 -17.91 -12.08 -10.01
C THR A 108 -18.01 -10.81 -9.17
N ILE A 109 -17.13 -9.84 -9.39
CA ILE A 109 -17.12 -8.57 -8.66
C ILE A 109 -17.88 -7.54 -9.51
N PRO A 110 -19.02 -7.01 -9.03
CA PRO A 110 -19.73 -5.97 -9.78
C PRO A 110 -18.91 -4.68 -9.79
N ASP A 111 -18.78 -4.11 -10.97
CA ASP A 111 -18.13 -2.83 -11.21
C ASP A 111 -19.01 -1.69 -10.68
N VAL A 112 -18.63 -1.17 -9.51
CA VAL A 112 -19.32 -0.09 -8.81
C VAL A 112 -18.94 1.30 -9.31
N SER A 113 -17.92 1.40 -10.17
CA SER A 113 -17.52 2.65 -10.82
C SER A 113 -18.51 3.06 -11.92
N ARG A 114 -19.40 2.16 -12.36
CA ARG A 114 -20.43 2.45 -13.35
C ARG A 114 -21.58 3.28 -12.76
N PRO A 115 -22.08 4.29 -13.50
CA PRO A 115 -23.20 5.11 -13.03
C PRO A 115 -24.44 4.24 -12.81
N GLY A 116 -24.97 4.25 -11.57
CA GLY A 116 -26.12 3.46 -11.14
C GLY A 116 -25.79 2.18 -10.36
N CYS A 117 -24.53 1.72 -10.35
CA CYS A 117 -24.10 0.50 -9.65
C CYS A 117 -23.64 0.71 -8.20
N GLY A 118 -23.61 1.95 -7.70
CA GLY A 118 -23.12 2.26 -6.34
C GLY A 118 -23.82 1.51 -5.20
N LYS A 119 -25.06 1.04 -5.42
CA LYS A 119 -25.82 0.22 -4.44
C LYS A 119 -25.16 -1.14 -4.15
N TRP A 120 -24.31 -1.63 -5.06
CA TRP A 120 -23.62 -2.92 -4.93
C TRP A 120 -22.25 -2.81 -4.23
N CYS A 121 -21.89 -1.63 -3.70
CA CYS A 121 -20.61 -1.38 -3.03
C CYS A 121 -20.28 -2.38 -1.92
N TYR A 122 -21.24 -2.67 -1.02
CA TYR A 122 -21.00 -3.65 0.03
C TYR A 122 -20.82 -5.06 -0.51
N PHE A 123 -21.53 -5.41 -1.58
CA PHE A 123 -21.43 -6.73 -2.20
C PHE A 123 -20.09 -6.89 -2.93
N SER A 124 -19.65 -5.89 -3.69
CA SER A 124 -18.33 -5.91 -4.33
C SER A 124 -17.22 -5.98 -3.30
N PHE A 125 -17.31 -5.20 -2.22
CA PHE A 125 -16.34 -5.22 -1.12
C PHE A 125 -16.20 -6.61 -0.48
N VAL A 126 -17.32 -7.24 -0.10
CA VAL A 126 -17.31 -8.58 0.49
C VAL A 126 -16.77 -9.63 -0.50
N THR A 127 -17.19 -9.56 -1.77
CA THR A 127 -16.74 -10.49 -2.81
C THR A 127 -15.23 -10.36 -3.06
N SER A 128 -14.70 -9.13 -3.05
CA SER A 128 -13.25 -8.88 -3.12
C SER A 128 -12.49 -9.51 -1.95
N ILE A 129 -12.99 -9.38 -0.72
CA ILE A 129 -12.37 -10.01 0.47
C ILE A 129 -12.32 -11.54 0.31
N VAL A 130 -13.40 -12.15 -0.18
CA VAL A 130 -13.45 -13.60 -0.43
C VAL A 130 -12.39 -14.01 -1.46
N TRP A 131 -12.28 -13.29 -2.58
CA TRP A 131 -11.27 -13.57 -3.59
C TRP A 131 -9.84 -13.38 -3.10
N ILE A 132 -9.57 -12.34 -2.31
CA ILE A 132 -8.27 -12.15 -1.66
C ILE A 132 -7.96 -13.40 -0.82
N GLY A 133 -8.91 -13.89 -0.01
CA GLY A 133 -8.73 -15.11 0.77
C GLY A 133 -8.45 -16.36 -0.07
N VAL A 134 -9.17 -16.55 -1.18
CA VAL A 134 -8.96 -17.66 -2.12
C VAL A 134 -7.56 -17.59 -2.74
N TYR A 135 -7.14 -16.42 -3.23
CA TYR A 135 -5.81 -16.25 -3.83
C TYR A 135 -4.69 -16.39 -2.80
N SER A 136 -4.87 -15.88 -1.58
CA SER A 136 -3.91 -16.08 -0.50
C SER A 136 -3.74 -17.55 -0.16
N PHE A 137 -4.82 -18.34 -0.10
CA PHE A 137 -4.75 -19.78 0.13
C PHE A 137 -3.99 -20.49 -0.98
N LEU A 138 -4.34 -20.25 -2.25
CA LEU A 138 -3.65 -20.84 -3.40
C LEU A 138 -2.18 -20.46 -3.45
N MET A 139 -1.85 -19.20 -3.15
CA MET A 139 -0.49 -18.70 -3.11
C MET A 139 0.36 -19.46 -2.08
N VAL A 140 -0.15 -19.67 -0.86
CA VAL A 140 0.56 -20.42 0.20
C VAL A 140 0.79 -21.87 -0.23
N GLU A 141 -0.27 -22.57 -0.67
CA GLU A 141 -0.19 -23.98 -1.09
C GLU A 141 0.78 -24.19 -2.25
N TRP A 142 0.70 -23.36 -3.29
CA TRP A 142 1.60 -23.47 -4.43
C TRP A 142 3.04 -23.15 -4.06
N THR A 143 3.25 -22.15 -3.21
CA THR A 143 4.58 -21.79 -2.70
C THR A 143 5.19 -22.94 -1.91
N GLU A 144 4.41 -23.63 -1.08
CA GLU A 144 4.84 -24.79 -0.31
C GLU A 144 5.17 -25.99 -1.22
N VAL A 145 4.33 -26.30 -2.21
CA VAL A 145 4.58 -27.37 -3.19
C VAL A 145 5.87 -27.11 -3.98
N ILE A 146 6.09 -25.88 -4.42
CA ILE A 146 7.31 -25.49 -5.13
C ILE A 146 8.52 -25.62 -4.19
N GLY A 147 8.42 -25.13 -2.95
CA GLY A 147 9.47 -25.26 -1.93
C GLY A 147 9.88 -26.71 -1.71
N ASN A 148 8.90 -27.58 -1.48
CA ASN A 148 9.11 -29.02 -1.29
C ASN A 148 9.75 -29.69 -2.51
N THR A 149 9.37 -29.27 -3.73
CA THR A 149 9.94 -29.80 -4.98
C THR A 149 11.40 -29.37 -5.17
N LEU A 150 11.74 -28.15 -4.77
CA LEU A 150 13.09 -27.59 -4.86
C LEU A 150 13.99 -27.96 -3.67
N GLY A 151 13.45 -28.63 -2.64
CA GLY A 151 14.17 -28.94 -1.40
C GLY A 151 14.44 -27.71 -0.53
N ILE A 152 13.68 -26.62 -0.71
CA ILE A 152 13.80 -25.39 0.08
C ILE A 152 12.82 -25.48 1.25
N PRO A 153 13.26 -25.27 2.50
CA PRO A 153 12.37 -25.30 3.67
C PRO A 153 11.20 -24.31 3.53
N SER A 154 9.99 -24.71 3.97
CA SER A 154 8.79 -23.86 3.91
C SER A 154 8.96 -22.53 4.65
N VAL A 155 9.77 -22.51 5.72
CA VAL A 155 10.11 -21.28 6.47
C VAL A 155 10.83 -20.27 5.55
N VAL A 156 11.82 -20.73 4.77
CA VAL A 156 12.57 -19.86 3.85
C VAL A 156 11.65 -19.37 2.72
N MET A 157 10.80 -20.24 2.18
CA MET A 157 9.80 -19.84 1.16
C MET A 157 8.80 -18.80 1.70
N GLY A 158 8.38 -18.93 2.96
CA GLY A 158 7.52 -17.97 3.64
C GLY A 158 8.21 -16.60 3.84
N LEU A 159 9.45 -16.61 4.35
CA LEU A 159 10.24 -15.40 4.60
C LEU A 159 10.65 -14.65 3.33
N THR A 160 10.65 -15.31 2.17
CA THR A 160 11.13 -14.73 0.91
C THR A 160 10.01 -14.54 -0.10
N PHE A 161 9.51 -15.62 -0.71
CA PHE A 161 8.51 -15.57 -1.77
C PHE A 161 7.17 -15.04 -1.27
N LEU A 162 6.69 -15.56 -0.13
CA LEU A 162 5.40 -15.15 0.40
C LEU A 162 5.45 -13.71 0.91
N ALA A 163 6.49 -13.36 1.69
CA ALA A 163 6.70 -12.01 2.20
C ALA A 163 6.88 -10.97 1.08
N ALA A 164 7.62 -11.29 0.01
CA ALA A 164 7.74 -10.41 -1.15
C ALA A 164 6.40 -10.28 -1.88
N GLY A 165 5.67 -11.38 -2.08
CA GLY A 165 4.39 -11.40 -2.77
C GLY A 165 3.33 -10.49 -2.11
N THR A 166 3.23 -10.52 -0.78
CA THR A 166 2.30 -9.65 -0.04
C THR A 166 2.73 -8.19 0.00
N SER A 167 4.03 -7.91 -0.11
CA SER A 167 4.58 -6.54 -0.04
C SER A 167 4.58 -5.81 -1.39
N VAL A 168 4.47 -6.52 -2.52
CA VAL A 168 4.48 -5.90 -3.86
C VAL A 168 3.33 -4.91 -4.07
N PRO A 169 2.07 -5.22 -3.73
CA PRO A 169 0.96 -4.27 -3.87
C PRO A 169 1.18 -2.99 -3.05
N ASP A 170 1.63 -3.13 -1.80
CA ASP A 170 1.92 -2.00 -0.90
C ASP A 170 3.08 -1.13 -1.43
N LEU A 171 4.12 -1.77 -1.98
CA LEU A 171 5.21 -1.08 -2.65
C LEU A 171 4.69 -0.28 -3.85
N LEU A 172 3.86 -0.88 -4.71
CA LEU A 172 3.31 -0.20 -5.89
C LEU A 172 2.46 1.00 -5.48
N SER A 173 1.56 0.82 -4.51
CA SER A 173 0.74 1.92 -3.96
C SER A 173 1.61 3.05 -3.40
N SER A 174 2.60 2.71 -2.58
CA SER A 174 3.53 3.68 -1.99
C SER A 174 4.35 4.42 -3.05
N VAL A 175 4.77 3.74 -4.12
CA VAL A 175 5.51 4.35 -5.24
C VAL A 175 4.62 5.31 -6.02
N ILE A 176 3.35 4.98 -6.25
CA ILE A 176 2.39 5.87 -6.93
C ILE A 176 2.19 7.15 -6.11
N VAL A 177 1.92 7.01 -4.80
CA VAL A 177 1.73 8.15 -3.89
C VAL A 177 3.00 9.01 -3.79
N ALA A 178 4.17 8.38 -3.69
CA ALA A 178 5.45 9.10 -3.68
C ALA A 178 5.71 9.86 -5.00
N ARG A 179 5.32 9.30 -6.15
CA ARG A 179 5.44 9.99 -7.46
C ARG A 179 4.51 11.19 -7.58
N LYS A 180 3.40 11.20 -6.87
CA LYS A 180 2.48 12.35 -6.75
C LYS A 180 3.00 13.44 -5.80
N GLY A 181 4.24 13.34 -5.31
CA GLY A 181 4.84 14.30 -4.39
C GLY A 181 4.45 14.07 -2.92
N GLN A 182 3.63 13.07 -2.61
CA GLN A 182 3.15 12.77 -1.27
C GLN A 182 4.06 11.75 -0.55
N GLY A 183 5.36 12.05 -0.47
CA GLY A 183 6.36 11.15 0.11
C GLY A 183 6.10 10.77 1.56
N ASP A 184 5.63 11.71 2.37
CA ASP A 184 5.32 11.47 3.80
C ASP A 184 4.15 10.50 3.97
N MET A 185 3.15 10.56 3.07
CA MET A 185 2.05 9.61 3.03
C MET A 185 2.50 8.21 2.61
N ALA A 186 3.42 8.12 1.64
CA ALA A 186 3.99 6.84 1.23
C ALA A 186 4.78 6.17 2.37
N VAL A 187 5.58 6.95 3.10
CA VAL A 187 6.36 6.43 4.25
C VAL A 187 5.44 6.02 5.40
N SER A 188 4.43 6.83 5.74
CA SER A 188 3.50 6.51 6.82
C SER A 188 2.67 5.27 6.51
N SER A 189 2.22 5.09 5.26
CA SER A 189 1.52 3.88 4.81
C SER A 189 2.38 2.63 4.94
N SER A 190 3.65 2.70 4.51
CA SER A 190 4.58 1.57 4.59
C SER A 190 4.90 1.17 6.04
N ILE A 191 5.11 2.14 6.94
CA ILE A 191 5.34 1.88 8.36
C ILE A 191 4.07 1.35 9.02
N GLY A 192 2.91 1.95 8.71
CA GLY A 192 1.61 1.57 9.28
C GLY A 192 1.19 0.14 8.93
N SER A 193 1.38 -0.29 7.67
CA SER A 193 1.06 -1.66 7.22
C SER A 193 1.84 -2.71 8.01
N ASN A 194 3.16 -2.54 8.16
CA ASN A 194 3.99 -3.46 8.95
C ASN A 194 3.61 -3.52 10.43
N ILE A 195 3.23 -2.38 11.03
CA ILE A 195 2.74 -2.34 12.41
C ILE A 195 1.41 -3.09 12.53
N PHE A 196 0.50 -2.89 11.58
CA PHE A 196 -0.79 -3.58 11.54
C PHE A 196 -0.61 -5.09 11.38
N ASP A 197 0.30 -5.55 10.53
CA ASP A 197 0.58 -6.97 10.34
C ASP A 197 1.09 -7.63 11.62
N ILE A 198 1.96 -6.96 12.38
CA ILE A 198 2.50 -7.49 13.63
C ILE A 198 1.44 -7.49 14.75
N LEU A 199 0.63 -6.43 14.86
CA LEU A 199 -0.34 -6.26 15.95
C LEU A 199 -1.68 -6.93 15.70
N VAL A 200 -2.11 -7.04 14.45
CA VAL A 200 -3.42 -7.56 14.05
C VAL A 200 -3.25 -8.79 13.17
N GLY A 201 -2.38 -8.72 12.15
CA GLY A 201 -2.17 -9.81 11.19
C GLY A 201 -1.69 -11.12 11.82
N LEU A 202 -0.74 -11.07 12.77
CA LEU A 202 -0.25 -12.26 13.49
C LEU A 202 -1.21 -12.74 14.61
N PRO A 203 -1.71 -11.88 15.52
CA PRO A 203 -2.46 -12.36 16.68
C PRO A 203 -3.86 -12.86 16.33
N VAL A 204 -4.54 -12.25 15.34
CA VAL A 204 -5.93 -12.62 14.99
C VAL A 204 -6.04 -14.08 14.54
N PRO A 205 -5.25 -14.58 13.55
CA PRO A 205 -5.27 -15.98 13.17
C PRO A 205 -4.90 -16.93 14.31
N TRP A 206 -3.93 -16.56 15.15
CA TRP A 206 -3.54 -17.38 16.31
C TRP A 206 -4.64 -17.49 17.36
N ILE A 207 -5.34 -16.40 17.65
CA ILE A 207 -6.49 -16.40 18.57
C ILE A 207 -7.61 -17.27 18.00
N ILE A 208 -7.93 -17.12 16.71
CA ILE A 208 -8.96 -17.94 16.05
C ILE A 208 -8.58 -19.42 16.09
N TYR A 209 -7.33 -19.75 15.76
CA TYR A 209 -6.84 -21.13 15.79
C TYR A 209 -6.87 -21.72 17.20
N SER A 210 -6.37 -20.97 18.19
CA SER A 210 -6.36 -21.39 19.60
C SER A 210 -7.78 -21.59 20.14
N ALA A 211 -8.71 -20.69 19.80
CA ALA A 211 -10.12 -20.81 20.16
C ALA A 211 -10.78 -22.03 19.50
N ALA A 212 -10.50 -22.28 18.21
CA ALA A 212 -11.08 -23.39 17.46
C ALA A 212 -10.53 -24.76 17.88
N LYS A 213 -9.22 -24.86 18.12
CA LYS A 213 -8.53 -26.12 18.45
C LYS A 213 -8.37 -26.36 19.95
N ARG A 214 -8.69 -25.36 20.80
CA ARG A 214 -8.50 -25.36 22.26
C ARG A 214 -7.08 -25.75 22.70
N ASN A 215 -6.10 -25.52 21.84
CA ASN A 215 -4.69 -25.85 22.05
C ASN A 215 -3.84 -24.62 21.80
N ALA A 216 -2.79 -24.45 22.61
CA ALA A 216 -1.80 -23.41 22.38
C ALA A 216 -1.05 -23.67 21.07
N VAL A 217 -0.81 -22.61 20.32
CA VAL A 217 0.09 -22.64 19.15
C VAL A 217 1.51 -22.74 19.68
N ILE A 218 2.18 -23.87 19.42
CA ILE A 218 3.59 -24.04 19.78
C ILE A 218 4.42 -23.43 18.64
N ILE A 219 5.14 -22.36 18.95
CA ILE A 219 6.02 -21.69 18.00
C ILE A 219 7.36 -22.43 18.02
N GLY A 220 7.63 -23.21 16.96
CA GLY A 220 8.88 -23.94 16.78
C GLY A 220 9.99 -23.02 16.31
N ALA A 221 10.58 -22.25 17.23
CA ALA A 221 11.71 -21.38 16.90
C ALA A 221 12.77 -21.52 17.99
N GLU A 222 13.73 -22.44 17.78
CA GLU A 222 14.85 -22.68 18.69
C GLU A 222 15.74 -21.42 18.87
N ASN A 223 15.57 -20.39 18.03
CA ASN A 223 16.35 -19.15 18.04
C ASN A 223 15.50 -17.88 17.85
N ILE A 224 14.23 -17.85 18.26
CA ILE A 224 13.34 -16.69 18.03
C ILE A 224 13.93 -15.37 18.56
N TRP A 225 14.68 -15.44 19.66
CA TRP A 225 15.36 -14.30 20.26
C TRP A 225 16.35 -13.64 19.31
N ILE A 226 17.11 -14.44 18.55
CA ILE A 226 18.08 -13.94 17.57
C ILE A 226 17.34 -13.16 16.48
N SER A 227 16.25 -13.72 15.94
CA SER A 227 15.44 -13.06 14.92
C SER A 227 14.83 -11.76 15.41
N ILE A 228 14.34 -11.72 16.67
CA ILE A 228 13.82 -10.50 17.30
C ILE A 228 14.93 -9.44 17.45
N PHE A 229 16.12 -9.81 17.95
CA PHE A 229 17.23 -8.87 18.09
C PHE A 229 17.70 -8.31 16.74
N VAL A 230 17.78 -9.16 15.72
CA VAL A 230 18.20 -8.77 14.36
C VAL A 230 17.16 -7.84 13.73
N LEU A 231 15.87 -8.10 13.90
CA LEU A 231 14.79 -7.23 13.43
C LEU A 231 14.78 -5.88 14.16
N LEU A 232 14.98 -5.88 15.49
CA LEU A 232 15.07 -4.64 16.28
C LEU A 232 16.29 -3.81 15.88
N ALA A 233 17.45 -4.45 15.69
CA ALA A 233 18.67 -3.79 15.25
C ALA A 233 18.49 -3.14 13.88
N MET A 234 17.80 -3.81 12.96
CA MET A 234 17.46 -3.26 11.64
C MET A 234 16.58 -2.01 11.76
N LEU A 235 15.54 -2.06 12.59
CA LEU A 235 14.65 -0.92 12.81
C LEU A 235 15.43 0.29 13.34
N VAL A 236 16.25 0.08 14.37
CA VAL A 236 17.09 1.13 14.97
C VAL A 236 18.07 1.70 13.94
N MET A 237 18.73 0.84 13.16
CA MET A 237 19.68 1.26 12.13
C MET A 237 18.99 2.12 11.05
N ILE A 238 17.80 1.73 10.60
CA ILE A 238 17.00 2.51 9.65
C ILE A 238 16.66 3.90 10.20
N VAL A 239 16.20 3.97 11.45
CA VAL A 239 15.86 5.26 12.10
C VAL A 239 17.10 6.14 12.22
N ILE A 240 18.25 5.58 12.60
CA ILE A 240 19.52 6.32 12.68
C ILE A 240 19.91 6.86 11.31
N VAL A 241 19.82 6.05 10.25
CA VAL A 241 20.16 6.49 8.88
C VAL A 241 19.27 7.66 8.44
N ILE A 242 17.96 7.58 8.68
CA ILE A 242 17.02 8.66 8.36
C ILE A 242 17.33 9.91 9.19
N HIS A 243 17.61 9.75 10.48
CA HIS A 243 17.96 10.85 11.37
C HIS A 243 19.27 11.54 10.96
N CYS A 244 20.30 10.78 10.58
CA CYS A 244 21.56 11.32 10.06
C CYS A 244 21.39 12.09 8.74
N GLN A 245 20.34 11.78 7.97
CA GLN A 245 19.99 12.49 6.73
C GLN A 245 19.02 13.67 6.98
N GLY A 246 18.80 14.05 8.24
CA GLY A 246 17.97 15.19 8.61
C GLY A 246 16.49 15.00 8.29
N TRP A 247 15.97 13.77 8.43
CA TRP A 247 14.57 13.43 8.11
C TRP A 247 14.18 13.72 6.65
N ARG A 248 15.15 13.66 5.73
CA ARG A 248 14.91 13.82 4.29
C ARG A 248 15.15 12.51 3.57
N LEU A 249 14.13 12.04 2.85
CA LEU A 249 14.22 10.84 2.04
C LEU A 249 14.84 11.16 0.69
N THR A 250 16.16 10.95 0.57
CA THR A 250 16.89 11.16 -0.69
C THR A 250 17.06 9.84 -1.45
N LYS A 251 17.36 9.93 -2.76
CA LYS A 251 17.68 8.75 -3.58
C LYS A 251 18.87 7.96 -3.03
N MET A 252 19.84 8.65 -2.42
CA MET A 252 20.98 8.00 -1.76
C MET A 252 20.57 7.26 -0.49
N THR A 253 19.69 7.85 0.35
CA THR A 253 19.13 7.16 1.52
C THR A 253 18.42 5.87 1.10
N GLY A 254 17.60 5.91 0.05
CA GLY A 254 16.93 4.73 -0.50
C GLY A 254 17.90 3.65 -0.99
N LEU A 255 18.99 4.03 -1.67
CA LEU A 255 20.02 3.09 -2.12
C LEU A 255 20.74 2.40 -0.95
N ILE A 256 21.06 3.17 0.10
CA ILE A 256 21.67 2.64 1.33
C ILE A 256 20.73 1.65 2.01
N MET A 257 19.44 1.98 2.12
CA MET A 257 18.44 1.09 2.71
C MET A 257 18.29 -0.21 1.89
N PHE A 258 18.28 -0.11 0.56
CA PHE A 258 18.21 -1.27 -0.32
C PHE A 258 19.43 -2.19 -0.14
N PHE A 259 20.64 -1.61 -0.05
CA PHE A 259 21.86 -2.38 0.20
C PHE A 259 21.80 -3.14 1.53
N PHE A 260 21.40 -2.48 2.62
CA PHE A 260 21.23 -3.14 3.92
C PHE A 260 20.14 -4.21 3.92
N TYR A 261 19.05 -3.99 3.19
CA TYR A 261 18.00 -4.99 3.00
C TYR A 261 18.54 -6.27 2.34
N ILE A 262 19.38 -6.15 1.29
CA ILE A 262 19.98 -7.32 0.65
C ILE A 262 20.91 -8.08 1.61
N ILE A 263 21.75 -7.36 2.38
CA ILE A 263 22.62 -7.99 3.39
C ILE A 263 21.78 -8.76 4.42
N PHE A 264 20.73 -8.12 4.93
CA PHE A 264 19.84 -8.72 5.91
C PHE A 264 19.12 -9.96 5.35
N LEU A 265 18.61 -9.87 4.12
CA LEU A 265 17.93 -10.99 3.46
C LEU A 265 18.88 -12.18 3.27
N VAL A 266 20.13 -11.93 2.86
CA VAL A 266 21.14 -13.00 2.76
C VAL A 266 21.44 -13.60 4.13
N GLN A 267 21.63 -12.78 5.16
CA GLN A 267 21.86 -13.26 6.52
C GLN A 267 20.69 -14.11 7.04
N ALA A 268 19.46 -13.65 6.86
CA ALA A 268 18.25 -14.36 7.29
C ALA A 268 18.12 -15.71 6.58
N ILE A 269 18.36 -15.75 5.28
CA ILE A 269 18.35 -17.00 4.51
C ILE A 269 19.46 -17.96 4.97
N VAL A 270 20.68 -17.46 5.21
CA VAL A 270 21.80 -18.30 5.67
C VAL A 270 21.54 -18.88 7.07
N LEU A 271 20.87 -18.15 7.95
CA LEU A 271 20.53 -18.61 9.30
C LEU A 271 19.47 -19.71 9.29
N GLU A 272 18.46 -19.58 8.41
CA GLU A 272 17.32 -20.49 8.32
C GLU A 272 17.59 -21.69 7.38
N LEU A 273 18.54 -21.57 6.44
CA LEU A 273 18.97 -22.71 5.66
C LEU A 273 19.78 -23.66 6.54
N PRO A 274 19.51 -24.97 6.49
CA PRO A 274 20.17 -25.98 7.31
C PRO A 274 21.61 -26.28 6.83
N PHE A 275 22.45 -25.26 6.65
CA PHE A 275 23.87 -25.48 6.39
C PHE A 275 24.61 -25.99 7.63
N VAL A 276 24.09 -25.69 8.82
CA VAL A 276 24.76 -26.01 10.11
C VAL A 276 24.61 -27.49 10.51
N THR A 277 23.60 -28.22 10.03
CA THR A 277 23.48 -29.66 10.32
C THR A 277 24.44 -30.53 9.51
N CYS A 278 25.05 -30.02 8.42
CA CYS A 278 26.11 -30.74 7.71
C CYS A 278 27.49 -30.71 8.40
N ILE A 279 27.69 -29.85 9.40
CA ILE A 279 28.98 -29.72 10.11
C ILE A 279 28.94 -30.40 11.50
N SER A 280 27.75 -30.59 12.09
CA SER A 280 27.60 -31.19 13.42
C SER A 280 27.39 -32.72 13.43
N GLU A 281 27.27 -33.37 12.27
CA GLU A 281 27.17 -34.84 12.15
C GLU A 281 28.44 -35.49 11.54
N ARG A 282 29.63 -34.93 11.80
CA ARG A 282 30.91 -35.61 11.54
C ARG A 282 31.78 -35.73 12.77
#